data_AF-A0A847BFM8-F1
#
_entry.id   AF-A0A847BFM8-F1
#
_cell.length_a   1.000
_cell.length_b   1.000
_cell.length_c   1.000
_cell.angle_alpha   90.00
_cell.angle_beta   90.00
_cell.angle_gamma   90.00
#
_symmetry.space_group_name_H-M   'P 1'
#
loop_
_entity.id
_entity.type
_entity.pdbx_description
1 polymer ?
#
loop_
_entity_poly.entity_id
_entity_poly.type
_entity_poly.pdbx_seq_one_letter_code
_entity_poly.pdbx_strand_id
1 'polypeptide(L)' 'RYIDAMGVAEFVKLAEGLTEELGPLYAPTDKLRKMAESGARFYSQDQG' A
#
# COMPACT_ATOMS: atom_id res chain seq x y z
N ARG A 1 -6.26 -7.95 -6.88
CA ARG A 1 -6.81 -8.46 -5.60
C ARG A 1 -5.75 -8.75 -4.52
N TYR A 2 -4.43 -8.86 -4.84
CA TYR A 2 -3.39 -9.13 -3.83
C TYR A 2 -3.29 -8.09 -2.71
N ILE A 3 -3.22 -6.80 -3.04
CA ILE A 3 -3.12 -5.73 -2.03
C ILE A 3 -4.35 -5.72 -1.11
N ASP A 4 -5.55 -6.01 -1.61
CA ASP A 4 -6.75 -6.13 -0.75
C ASP A 4 -6.76 -7.38 0.11
N ALA A 5 -6.10 -8.46 -0.32
CA ALA A 5 -5.95 -9.67 0.49
C ALA A 5 -4.91 -9.49 1.61
N MET A 6 -3.83 -8.77 1.33
CA MET A 6 -2.79 -8.40 2.31
C MET A 6 -3.26 -7.28 3.26
N GLY A 7 -4.04 -6.34 2.73
CA GLY A 7 -4.34 -5.06 3.37
C GLY A 7 -3.38 -3.95 2.91
N VAL A 8 -3.93 -2.76 2.60
CA VAL A 8 -3.13 -1.62 2.11
C VAL A 8 -2.11 -1.16 3.16
N ALA A 9 -2.47 -1.18 4.45
CA ALA A 9 -1.56 -0.80 5.54
C ALA A 9 -0.34 -1.73 5.64
N GLU A 10 -0.56 -3.06 5.59
CA GLU A 10 0.53 -4.04 5.61
C GLU A 10 1.41 -3.94 4.36
N PHE A 11 0.81 -3.67 3.20
CA PHE A 11 1.55 -3.43 1.98
C PHE A 11 2.45 -2.19 2.06
N VAL A 12 1.93 -1.08 2.59
CA VAL A 12 2.71 0.16 2.78
C VAL A 12 3.87 -0.06 3.73
N LYS A 13 3.64 -0.74 4.86
CA LYS A 13 4.69 -1.07 5.84
C LYS A 13 5.81 -1.92 5.23
N LEU A 14 5.45 -2.92 4.42
CA LEU A 14 6.43 -3.74 3.70
C LEU A 14 7.26 -2.90 2.72
N ALA A 15 6.60 -2.03 1.95
CA ALA A 15 7.27 -1.14 0.99
C ALA A 15 8.22 -0.15 1.67
N GLU A 16 7.86 0.38 2.84
CA GLU A 16 8.74 1.23 3.66
C GLU A 16 10.00 0.49 4.09
N GLY A 17 9.87 -0.74 4.61
CA GLY A 17 11.03 -1.57 4.95
C GLY A 17 11.93 -1.85 3.74
N LEU A 18 11.35 -2.15 2.58
CA LEU A 18 12.11 -2.33 1.34
C LEU A 18 12.76 -1.03 0.84
N THR A 19 12.20 0.13 1.17
CA THR A 19 12.80 1.44 0.86
C THR A 19 14.08 1.65 1.66
N GLU A 20 14.06 1.26 2.94
CA GLU A 20 15.24 1.33 3.81
C GLU A 20 16.34 0.36 3.35
N GLU A 21 15.98 -0.84 2.88
CA GLU A 21 16.92 -1.89 2.48
C GLU A 21 17.46 -1.72 1.05
N LEU A 22 16.59 -1.37 0.09
CA LEU A 22 16.87 -1.43 -1.35
C LEU A 22 16.82 -0.06 -2.05
N GLY A 23 16.40 0.98 -1.34
CA GLY A 23 16.38 2.36 -1.83
C GLY A 23 15.03 2.84 -2.39
N PRO A 24 14.99 4.09 -2.90
CA PRO A 24 13.76 4.87 -3.08
C PRO A 24 12.78 4.32 -4.12
N LEU A 25 13.19 3.39 -5.00
CA LEU A 25 12.29 2.76 -5.97
C LEU A 25 11.19 1.91 -5.31
N TYR A 26 11.40 1.49 -4.06
CA TYR A 26 10.44 0.72 -3.28
C TYR A 26 9.49 1.58 -2.44
N ALA A 27 9.67 2.91 -2.45
CA ALA A 27 8.85 3.81 -1.65
C ALA A 27 7.36 3.71 -2.04
N PRO A 28 6.45 3.50 -1.08
CA PRO A 28 5.03 3.58 -1.38
C PRO A 28 4.66 5.00 -1.82
N THR A 29 3.74 5.09 -2.78
CA THR A 29 3.23 6.39 -3.23
C THR A 29 2.39 7.06 -2.14
N ASP A 30 2.27 8.38 -2.20
CA ASP A 30 1.44 9.14 -1.24
C ASP A 30 -0.03 8.71 -1.25
N LYS A 31 -0.54 8.24 -2.39
CA LYS A 31 -1.90 7.70 -2.46
C LYS A 31 -2.03 6.44 -1.60
N LEU A 32 -1.06 5.53 -1.67
CA LEU A 32 -1.08 4.31 -0.86
C LEU A 32 -0.96 4.62 0.63
N ARG A 33 -0.11 5.58 1.02
CA ARG A 33 0.01 6.03 2.42
C ARG A 33 -1.33 6.55 2.96
N LYS A 34 -1.98 7.45 2.21
CA LYS A 34 -3.32 7.96 2.59
C LYS A 34 -4.37 6.86 2.66
N MET A 35 -4.31 5.88 1.76
CA MET A 35 -5.21 4.73 1.80
C MET A 35 -4.97 3.85 3.04
N ALA A 36 -3.72 3.64 3.43
CA ALA A 36 -3.37 2.95 4.67
C ALA A 36 -3.88 3.70 5.91
N GLU A 37 -3.69 5.02 5.98
CA GLU A 37 -4.16 5.87 7.08
C GLU A 37 -5.68 5.86 7.23
N SER A 38 -6.41 5.82 6.11
CA SER A 38 -7.89 5.84 6.08
C SER A 38 -8.53 4.45 6.17
N GLY A 39 -7.74 3.37 6.14
CA GLY A 39 -8.26 1.99 6.08
C GLY A 39 -8.98 1.66 4.77
N ALA A 40 -8.68 2.37 3.68
CA ALA A 40 -9.31 2.16 2.39
C ALA A 40 -8.86 0.86 1.71
N ARG A 41 -9.72 0.33 0.85
CA ARG A 41 -9.39 -0.80 -0.06
C ARG A 41 -8.68 -0.32 -1.31
N PHE A 42 -7.80 -1.16 -1.85
CA PHE A 42 -7.07 -0.84 -3.08
C PHE A 42 -7.98 -0.80 -4.30
N TYR A 43 -8.82 -1.82 -4.49
CA TYR A 43 -9.91 -1.78 -5.44
C TYR A 43 -11.20 -1.29 -4.77
N SER A 44 -11.78 -0.21 -5.28
CA SER A 44 -13.12 0.24 -4.92
C SER A 44 -14.16 -0.84 -5.23
N GLN A 45 -15.20 -0.95 -4.40
CA GLN A 45 -16.33 -1.87 -4.61
C GLN A 45 -17.13 -1.52 -5.89
N ASP A 46 -16.99 -0.30 -6.43
CA ASP A 46 -17.63 0.11 -7.69
C ASP A 46 -16.92 -0.40 -8.96
N GLN A 47 -15.82 -1.14 -8.80
CA GLN A 47 -15.17 -1.84 -9.91
C GLN A 47 -15.60 -3.32 -9.92
N GLY A 48 -16.85 -3.58 -10.30
CA GLY A 48 -17.35 -4.91 -10.65
C GLY A 48 -18.60 -5.36 -9.91
#